data_AF-A0A7L4R897-F1
#
_entry.id   AF-A0A7L4R897-F1
#
_cell.length_a   1.000
_cell.length_b   1.000
_cell.length_c   1.000
_cell.angle_alpha   90.00
_cell.angle_beta   90.00
_cell.angle_gamma   90.00
#
_symmetry.space_group_name_H-M   'P 1'
#
loop_
_entity.id
_entity.type
_entity.pdbx_description
1 polymer ?
#
loop_
_entity_poly.entity_id
_entity_poly.type
_entity_poly.pdbx_seq_one_letter_code
_entity_poly.pdbx_strand_id
1 'polypeptide(L)'
;MADRSEEIIVELTDIGVSEHDALVIADCIVTRKSCSWVNTDPVDDKLVQDINSLVKKNNYNISVKVDAVPTRSKFIWDVKVK
;
A
#
# COMPACT_ATOMS: atom_id res chain seq x y z
N MET A 1 -22.20 8.95 1.69
CA MET A 1 -20.97 8.96 2.52
C MET A 1 -19.86 8.84 1.50
N ALA A 2 -19.14 9.92 1.20
CA ALA A 2 -18.00 9.82 0.30
C ALA A 2 -17.00 8.86 0.98
N ASP A 3 -16.69 7.79 0.26
CA ASP A 3 -16.11 6.58 0.81
C ASP A 3 -14.66 6.89 1.19
N ARG A 4 -14.29 6.78 2.47
CA ARG A 4 -12.89 7.04 2.93
C ARG A 4 -11.85 6.25 2.14
N SER A 5 -12.27 5.12 1.57
CA SER A 5 -11.50 4.32 0.62
C SER A 5 -11.16 5.09 -0.66
N GLU A 6 -12.09 5.84 -1.27
CA GLU A 6 -11.84 6.63 -2.48
C GLU A 6 -10.77 7.69 -2.25
N GLU A 7 -10.83 8.41 -1.13
CA GLU A 7 -9.81 9.40 -0.76
C GLU A 7 -8.42 8.76 -0.60
N ILE A 8 -8.35 7.61 0.08
CA ILE A 8 -7.10 6.86 0.26
C ILE A 8 -6.56 6.36 -1.09
N ILE A 9 -7.44 5.86 -1.97
CA ILE A 9 -7.05 5.38 -3.30
C ILE A 9 -6.44 6.52 -4.10
N VAL A 10 -7.10 7.69 -4.16
CA VAL A 10 -6.61 8.88 -4.87
C VAL A 10 -5.23 9.29 -4.33
N GLU A 11 -5.10 9.39 -3.00
CA GLU A 11 -3.84 9.73 -2.35
C GLU A 11 -2.70 8.75 -2.68
N LEU A 12 -2.99 7.44 -2.71
CA LEU A 12 -2.02 6.40 -3.06
C LEU A 12 -1.67 6.42 -4.56
N THR A 13 -2.64 6.66 -5.43
CA THR A 13 -2.39 6.77 -6.87
C THR A 13 -1.59 8.03 -7.22
N ASP A 14 -1.79 9.14 -6.50
CA ASP A 14 -1.07 10.40 -6.71
C ASP A 14 0.43 10.28 -6.39
N ILE A 15 0.80 9.42 -5.44
CA ILE A 15 2.20 9.11 -5.15
C ILE A 15 2.80 8.05 -6.09
N GLY A 16 1.99 7.46 -6.98
CA GLY A 16 2.45 6.50 -8.01
C GLY A 16 2.21 5.03 -7.67
N VAL A 17 1.38 4.72 -6.67
CA VAL A 17 0.93 3.33 -6.43
C VAL A 17 -0.02 2.92 -7.54
N SER A 18 0.06 1.66 -8.00
CA SER A 18 -0.89 1.14 -8.97
C SER A 18 -2.31 1.19 -8.39
N GLU A 19 -3.32 1.42 -9.22
CA GLU A 19 -4.72 1.45 -8.77
C GLU A 19 -5.11 0.14 -8.04
N HIS A 20 -4.61 -0.99 -8.53
CA HIS A 20 -4.87 -2.29 -7.93
C HIS A 20 -4.27 -2.40 -6.51
N ASP A 21 -3.01 -2.01 -6.33
CA ASP A 21 -2.37 -2.05 -5.01
C ASP A 21 -3.01 -1.01 -4.07
N ALA A 22 -3.39 0.15 -4.59
CA ALA A 22 -4.07 1.20 -3.84
C ALA A 22 -5.43 0.72 -3.29
N LEU A 23 -6.21 0.00 -4.11
CA LEU A 23 -7.47 -0.63 -3.70
C LEU A 23 -7.25 -1.62 -2.55
N VAL A 24 -6.23 -2.48 -2.65
CA VAL A 24 -5.92 -3.46 -1.60
C VAL A 24 -5.48 -2.78 -0.31
N ILE A 25 -4.59 -1.77 -0.37
CA ILE A 25 -4.15 -1.03 0.80
C ILE A 25 -5.33 -0.30 1.45
N ALA A 26 -6.18 0.37 0.65
CA ALA A 26 -7.36 1.06 1.14
C ALA A 26 -8.33 0.10 1.84
N ASP A 27 -8.58 -1.08 1.27
CA ASP A 27 -9.38 -2.13 1.90
C ASP A 27 -8.77 -2.57 3.24
N CYS A 28 -7.45 -2.77 3.30
CA CYS A 28 -6.76 -3.16 4.53
C CYS A 28 -6.82 -2.07 5.62
N ILE A 29 -6.80 -0.77 5.24
CA ILE A 29 -7.01 0.35 6.16
C ILE A 29 -8.46 0.40 6.68
N VAL A 30 -9.45 0.27 5.80
CA VAL A 30 -10.88 0.37 6.14
C VAL A 30 -11.33 -0.83 6.98
N THR A 31 -10.96 -2.04 6.55
CA THR A 31 -11.33 -3.29 7.23
C THR A 31 -10.48 -3.59 8.45
N ARG A 32 -9.37 -2.87 8.65
CA ARG A 32 -8.36 -3.12 9.70
C ARG A 32 -7.87 -4.57 9.69
N LYS A 33 -7.54 -5.08 8.51
CA LYS A 33 -6.98 -6.41 8.33
C LYS A 33 -5.59 -6.33 7.73
N SER A 34 -4.72 -7.22 8.19
CA SER A 34 -3.41 -7.41 7.57
C SER A 34 -3.59 -8.25 6.31
N CYS A 35 -2.89 -7.88 5.25
CA CYS A 35 -2.97 -8.53 3.95
C CYS A 35 -1.58 -8.62 3.33
N SER A 36 -1.35 -9.70 2.59
CA SER A 36 -0.13 -9.87 1.81
C SER A 36 -0.46 -10.41 0.43
N TRP A 37 0.20 -9.85 -0.58
CA TRP A 37 0.02 -10.26 -1.96
C TRP A 37 1.34 -10.11 -2.71
N VAL A 38 1.37 -10.63 -3.93
CA VAL A 38 2.57 -10.61 -4.76
C VAL A 38 2.20 -10.05 -6.12
N ASN A 39 2.92 -9.02 -6.55
CA ASN A 39 2.79 -8.47 -7.90
C ASN A 39 4.15 -8.51 -8.62
N THR A 40 4.13 -8.23 -9.92
CA THR A 40 5.33 -8.12 -10.77
C THR A 40 5.66 -6.67 -11.11
N ASP A 41 4.86 -5.73 -10.61
CA ASP A 41 5.03 -4.32 -10.90
C ASP A 41 6.25 -3.79 -10.16
N PRO A 42 7.18 -3.10 -10.86
CA PRO A 42 8.37 -2.57 -10.24
C PRO A 42 8.02 -1.52 -9.20
N VAL A 43 8.44 -1.75 -7.97
CA VAL A 43 8.29 -0.81 -6.86
C VAL A 43 9.65 -0.21 -6.54
N ASP A 44 9.73 1.11 -6.55
CA ASP A 44 10.90 1.84 -6.07
C ASP A 44 10.87 1.94 -4.54
N ASP A 45 12.03 1.84 -3.89
CA ASP A 45 12.17 2.07 -2.44
C ASP A 45 11.62 3.43 -2.03
N LYS A 46 11.73 4.45 -2.91
CA LYS A 46 11.14 5.76 -2.68
C LYS A 46 9.62 5.70 -2.54
N LEU A 47 8.94 4.90 -3.37
CA LEU A 47 7.49 4.74 -3.32
C LEU A 47 7.06 4.14 -1.97
N VAL A 48 7.80 3.15 -1.47
CA VAL A 48 7.54 2.54 -0.15
C VAL A 48 7.71 3.55 0.99
N GLN A 49 8.70 4.44 0.89
CA GLN A 49 8.89 5.54 1.85
C GLN A 49 7.74 6.55 1.82
N ASP A 50 7.27 6.91 0.62
CA ASP A 50 6.16 7.85 0.43
C ASP A 50 4.86 7.26 0.98
N ILE A 51 4.57 5.97 0.73
CA ILE A 51 3.41 5.26 1.30
C ILE A 51 3.47 5.27 2.83
N ASN A 52 4.61 4.88 3.42
CA ASN A 52 4.73 4.84 4.89
C ASN A 52 4.63 6.24 5.51
N SER A 53 5.10 7.27 4.81
CA SER A 53 4.96 8.67 5.23
C SER A 53 3.51 9.12 5.20
N LEU A 54 2.75 8.75 4.16
CA LEU A 54 1.32 9.04 4.03
C LEU A 54 0.50 8.33 5.11
N VAL A 55 0.75 7.05 5.32
CA VAL A 55 0.13 6.24 6.38
C VAL A 55 0.38 6.84 7.77
N LYS A 56 1.60 7.32 8.03
CA LYS A 56 1.96 7.97 9.29
C LYS A 56 1.30 9.35 9.44
N LYS A 57 1.27 10.15 8.37
CA LYS A 57 0.65 11.49 8.35
C LYS A 57 -0.84 11.41 8.66
N ASN A 58 -1.54 10.43 8.09
CA ASN A 58 -2.98 10.24 8.26
C ASN A 58 -3.34 9.32 9.45
N ASN A 59 -2.33 8.85 10.20
CA ASN A 59 -2.49 7.98 11.37
C ASN A 59 -3.35 6.72 11.10
N TYR A 60 -3.15 6.07 9.95
CA TYR A 60 -3.94 4.90 9.55
C TYR A 60 -3.62 3.62 10.34
N ASN A 61 -2.68 3.68 11.30
CA ASN A 61 -2.28 2.57 12.17
C ASN A 61 -1.97 1.26 11.41
N ILE A 62 -1.38 1.37 10.22
CA ILE A 62 -0.85 0.25 9.46
C ILE A 62 0.65 0.47 9.19
N SER A 63 1.33 -0.55 8.70
CA SER A 63 2.67 -0.47 8.12
C SER A 63 2.70 -1.25 6.81
N VAL A 64 3.28 -0.65 5.78
CA VAL A 64 3.42 -1.26 4.46
C VAL A 64 4.88 -1.61 4.24
N LYS A 65 5.15 -2.86 3.89
CA LYS A 65 6.47 -3.35 3.53
C LYS A 65 6.41 -4.00 2.16
N VAL A 66 7.40 -3.71 1.32
CA VAL A 66 7.56 -4.36 0.02
C VAL A 66 8.92 -5.00 -0.01
N ASP A 67 8.96 -6.32 -0.21
CA ASP A 67 10.19 -7.09 -0.34
C ASP A 67 10.33 -7.58 -1.79
N ALA A 68 11.38 -7.12 -2.49
CA ALA A 68 11.72 -7.65 -3.81
C ALA A 68 12.27 -9.08 -3.70
N VAL A 69 11.80 -9.98 -4.58
CA VAL A 69 12.30 -11.35 -4.72
C VAL A 69 13.11 -11.43 -6.01
N PRO A 70 14.45 -11.25 -5.95
CA PRO A 70 15.28 -11.04 -7.13
C PRO A 70 15.29 -12.25 -8.08
N THR A 71 15.07 -13.44 -7.54
CA THR A 71 15.08 -14.70 -8.29
C THR A 71 13.81 -14.95 -9.11
N ARG A 72 12.74 -14.17 -8.89
CA ARG A 72 11.45 -14.38 -9.56
C ARG A 72 10.86 -13.14 -10.21
N SER A 73 11.56 -12.00 -10.17
CA SER A 73 11.04 -10.70 -10.65
C SER A 73 9.66 -10.38 -10.06
N LYS A 74 9.50 -10.64 -8.76
CA LYS A 74 8.25 -10.45 -8.02
C LYS A 74 8.50 -9.54 -6.82
N PHE A 75 7.48 -8.81 -6.42
CA PHE A 75 7.48 -7.99 -5.21
C PHE A 75 6.42 -8.52 -4.27
N ILE A 76 6.82 -8.80 -3.03
CA ILE A 76 5.93 -9.24 -1.97
C ILE A 76 5.51 -8.00 -1.20
N TRP A 77 4.22 -7.70 -1.24
CA TRP A 77 3.60 -6.66 -0.43
C TRP A 77 3.08 -7.28 0.86
N ASP A 78 3.40 -6.65 1.99
CA ASP A 78 2.94 -7.04 3.31
C ASP A 78 2.45 -5.78 4.03
N VAL A 79 1.13 -5.73 4.26
CA VAL A 79 0.47 -4.68 5.02
C VAL A 79 0.06 -5.25 6.36
N LYS A 80 0.58 -4.68 7.44
CA LYS A 80 0.27 -5.08 8.81
C LYS A 80 -0.45 -3.97 9.55
N VAL A 81 -1.53 -4.33 10.21
CA VAL A 81 -2.20 -3.45 11.16
C VAL A 81 -1.40 -3.40 12.46
N LYS A 82 -1.25 -2.20 13.03
CA LYS A 82 -0.60 -1.94 14.33
C LYS A 82 -1.63 -1.79 15.44
#